data_AF-A0AA39CYA6-F1
#
_entry.id   AF-A0AA39CYA6-F1
#
_cell.length_a   1.000
_cell.length_b   1.000
_cell.length_c   1.000
_cell.angle_alpha   90.00
_cell.angle_beta   90.00
_cell.angle_gamma   90.00
#
_symmetry.space_group_name_H-M   'P 1'
#
loop_
_entity.id
_entity.type
_entity.pdbx_description
1 polymer ?
#
loop_
_entity_poly.entity_id
_entity_poly.type
_entity_poly.pdbx_seq_one_letter_code
_entity_poly.pdbx_strand_id
1 'polypeptide(L)'
;MPHWSIEDIKTTLGRFKTPSGKGEWGFDVFYCPVDLFDYLADITFLCKVQPDSKNISQEVIEQAMLFGKAIDQWDASDYSGPRLDIVEVWRLGILLYLIRLFQLPEGSLNTTNLVSSIFQYARTIPPRTSWGYSMSWPLFQAGLLLPVEDAQNKTWLRSMLYNNFYTLGCLHQKLAVEALEQVWKSGKDCVLSDPEFLEGKLIL
;
A
#
# COMPACT_ATOMS: atom_id res chain seq x y z
N MET A 1 9.43 14.13 -5.98
CA MET A 1 10.47 14.49 -4.97
C MET A 1 11.83 14.41 -5.65
N PRO A 2 12.52 15.52 -5.96
CA PRO A 2 13.80 15.43 -6.63
C PRO A 2 14.96 15.34 -5.61
N HIS A 3 15.86 14.37 -5.84
CA HIS A 3 17.24 14.21 -5.30
C HIS A 3 17.51 13.41 -4.02
N TRP A 4 16.53 12.75 -3.38
CA TRP A 4 16.88 11.87 -2.24
C TRP A 4 17.36 10.51 -2.75
N SER A 5 18.57 10.13 -2.36
CA SER A 5 19.08 8.77 -2.54
C SER A 5 18.37 7.80 -1.58
N ILE A 6 18.46 6.49 -1.84
CA ILE A 6 17.93 5.50 -0.90
C ILE A 6 18.66 5.58 0.44
N GLU A 7 19.96 5.91 0.42
CA GLU A 7 20.78 6.13 1.61
C GLU A 7 20.27 7.31 2.45
N ASP A 8 19.82 8.41 1.81
CA ASP A 8 19.24 9.56 2.52
C ASP A 8 17.92 9.19 3.21
N ILE A 9 17.08 8.40 2.51
CA ILE A 9 15.83 7.88 3.05
C ILE A 9 16.12 6.98 4.25
N LYS A 10 17.02 6.00 4.11
CA LYS A 10 17.40 5.08 5.18
C LYS A 10 18.01 5.80 6.38
N THR A 11 18.86 6.79 6.14
CA THR A 11 19.45 7.61 7.21
C THR A 11 18.39 8.37 7.98
N THR A 12 17.38 8.89 7.28
CA THR A 12 16.27 9.62 7.90
C THR A 12 15.36 8.67 8.69
N LEU A 13 15.01 7.52 8.13
CA LEU A 13 14.17 6.52 8.78
C LEU A 13 14.87 5.89 9.99
N GLY A 14 16.20 5.72 9.93
CA GLY A 14 17.02 5.26 11.05
C GLY A 14 16.90 6.11 12.32
N ARG A 15 16.53 7.40 12.20
CA ARG A 15 16.32 8.29 13.35
C ARG A 15 15.08 7.95 14.17
N PHE A 16 14.16 7.16 13.60
CA PHE A 16 12.94 6.71 14.26
C PHE A 16 13.05 5.28 14.81
N LYS A 17 14.27 4.71 14.81
CA LYS A 17 14.52 3.40 15.43
C LYS A 17 14.78 3.56 16.92
N THR A 18 14.13 2.72 17.71
CA THR A 18 14.39 2.55 19.14
C THR A 18 15.83 2.07 19.38
N PRO A 19 16.37 2.21 20.61
CA PRO A 19 17.67 1.62 20.97
C PRO A 19 17.75 0.09 20.75
N SER A 20 16.60 -0.60 20.74
CA SER A 20 16.49 -2.03 20.41
C SER A 20 16.45 -2.32 18.90
N GLY A 21 16.54 -1.29 18.05
CA GLY A 21 16.52 -1.41 16.59
C GLY A 21 15.13 -1.53 15.95
N LYS A 22 14.05 -1.57 16.75
CA LYS A 22 12.66 -1.60 16.26
C LYS A 22 12.22 -0.21 15.83
N GLY A 23 11.57 -0.09 14.67
CA GLY A 23 10.99 1.17 14.21
C GLY A 23 9.80 1.59 15.06
N GLU A 24 9.81 2.82 15.58
CA GLU A 24 8.62 3.38 16.22
C GLU A 24 7.54 3.68 15.17
N TRP A 25 6.30 3.80 15.62
CA TRP A 25 5.24 4.29 14.74
C TRP A 25 5.43 5.79 14.58
N GLY A 26 5.66 6.25 13.35
CA GLY A 26 5.93 7.65 13.08
C GLY A 26 4.66 8.50 13.10
N PHE A 27 3.83 8.46 14.15
CA PHE A 27 2.45 8.98 14.25
C PHE A 27 2.17 10.33 13.55
N ASP A 28 3.16 11.22 13.42
CA ASP A 28 3.05 12.54 12.80
C ASP A 28 3.59 12.62 11.35
N VAL A 29 4.31 11.61 10.88
CA VAL A 29 5.05 11.59 9.60
C VAL A 29 4.64 10.42 8.71
N PHE A 30 4.39 9.24 9.29
CA PHE A 30 4.03 8.01 8.58
C PHE A 30 2.83 7.34 9.23
N TYR A 31 1.88 6.95 8.40
CA TYR A 31 0.64 6.29 8.82
C TYR A 31 0.83 4.79 9.15
N CYS A 32 2.06 4.27 9.12
CA CYS A 32 2.41 2.88 9.41
C CYS A 32 3.70 2.78 10.25
N PRO A 33 4.01 1.59 10.81
CA PRO A 33 5.30 1.30 11.42
C PRO A 33 6.47 1.64 10.50
N VAL A 34 7.52 2.26 11.04
CA VAL A 34 8.69 2.70 10.26
C VAL A 34 9.36 1.54 9.52
N ASP A 35 9.40 0.35 10.10
CA ASP A 35 9.97 -0.83 9.44
C ASP A 35 9.19 -1.24 8.19
N LEU A 36 7.86 -1.10 8.20
CA LEU A 36 7.02 -1.33 7.01
C LEU A 36 7.20 -0.21 5.98
N PHE A 37 7.37 1.04 6.42
CA PHE A 37 7.68 2.15 5.53
C PHE A 37 9.06 1.99 4.88
N ASP A 38 10.03 1.44 5.60
CA ASP A 38 11.36 1.09 5.10
C ASP A 38 11.26 0.13 3.90
N TYR A 39 10.41 -0.90 3.99
CA TYR A 39 10.12 -1.80 2.86
C TYR A 39 9.43 -1.09 1.70
N LEU A 40 8.44 -0.24 1.99
CA LEU A 40 7.75 0.52 0.95
C LEU A 40 8.73 1.40 0.16
N ALA A 41 9.67 2.04 0.84
CA ALA A 41 10.73 2.83 0.21
C ALA A 41 11.66 1.96 -0.66
N ASP A 42 12.10 0.81 -0.17
CA ASP A 42 12.95 -0.12 -0.92
C ASP A 42 12.24 -0.63 -2.18
N ILE A 43 10.96 -0.99 -2.06
CA ILE A 43 10.11 -1.43 -3.18
C ILE A 43 9.98 -0.33 -4.23
N THR A 44 9.66 0.90 -3.81
CA THR A 44 9.54 2.03 -4.72
C THR A 44 10.86 2.36 -5.40
N PHE A 45 11.98 2.30 -4.68
CA PHE A 45 13.30 2.54 -5.26
C PHE A 45 13.68 1.44 -6.25
N LEU A 46 13.51 0.17 -5.87
CA LEU A 46 13.76 -0.98 -6.74
C LEU A 46 13.00 -0.88 -8.07
N CYS A 47 11.75 -0.40 -8.03
CA CYS A 47 10.95 -0.15 -9.22
C CYS A 47 11.49 1.03 -10.06
N LYS A 48 11.90 2.14 -9.43
CA LYS A 48 12.36 3.35 -10.12
C LYS A 48 13.71 3.18 -10.83
N VAL A 49 14.59 2.33 -10.32
CA VAL A 49 15.89 2.08 -10.93
C VAL A 49 15.81 1.10 -12.11
N GLN A 50 14.63 0.53 -12.40
CA GLN A 50 14.45 -0.33 -13.56
C GLN A 50 14.43 0.51 -14.85
N PRO A 51 15.27 0.17 -15.85
CA PRO A 51 15.31 0.87 -17.13
C PRO A 51 14.07 0.62 -18.00
N ASP A 52 13.39 -0.53 -17.81
CA ASP A 52 12.15 -0.88 -18.50
C ASP A 52 11.16 -1.52 -17.52
N SER A 53 10.05 -0.84 -17.24
CA SER A 53 8.99 -1.33 -16.36
C SER A 53 8.21 -2.51 -16.93
N LYS A 54 8.34 -2.79 -18.24
CA LYS A 54 7.69 -3.92 -18.92
C LYS A 54 8.56 -5.16 -18.98
N ASN A 55 9.87 -5.03 -18.77
CA ASN A 55 10.83 -6.13 -18.82
C ASN A 55 11.71 -6.13 -17.57
N ILE A 56 11.10 -6.55 -16.46
CA ILE A 56 11.76 -6.64 -15.15
C ILE A 56 12.69 -7.86 -15.16
N SER A 57 13.95 -7.65 -14.80
CA SER A 57 14.93 -8.72 -14.74
C SER A 57 14.60 -9.76 -13.66
N GLN A 58 15.06 -10.99 -13.86
CA GLN A 58 14.86 -12.08 -12.90
C GLN A 58 15.46 -11.75 -11.52
N GLU A 59 16.62 -11.10 -11.47
CA GLU A 59 17.27 -10.67 -10.23
C GLU A 59 16.38 -9.72 -9.41
N VAL A 60 15.65 -8.84 -10.10
CA VAL A 60 14.75 -7.87 -9.47
C VAL A 60 13.47 -8.55 -8.97
N ILE A 61 12.96 -9.53 -9.72
CA ILE A 61 11.83 -10.35 -9.26
C ILE A 61 12.22 -11.14 -8.01
N GLU A 62 13.42 -11.74 -7.98
CA GLU A 62 13.93 -12.47 -6.81
C GLU A 62 14.07 -11.55 -5.60
N GLN A 63 14.62 -10.35 -5.79
CA GLN A 63 14.71 -9.35 -4.73
C GLN A 63 13.32 -8.92 -4.23
N ALA A 64 12.36 -8.71 -5.14
CA ALA A 64 10.99 -8.39 -4.79
C ALA A 64 10.34 -9.54 -3.99
N MET A 65 10.58 -10.80 -4.35
CA MET A 65 10.11 -11.97 -3.60
C MET A 65 10.71 -12.02 -2.18
N LEU A 66 11.99 -11.67 -2.02
CA LEU A 66 12.61 -11.58 -0.69
C LEU A 66 11.93 -10.53 0.18
N PHE A 67 11.62 -9.35 -0.37
CA PHE A 67 10.82 -8.34 0.34
C PHE A 67 9.43 -8.88 0.70
N GLY A 68 8.74 -9.51 -0.24
CA GLY A 68 7.41 -10.10 -0.01
C GLY A 68 7.41 -11.09 1.14
N LYS A 69 8.38 -12.01 1.17
CA LYS A 69 8.52 -12.99 2.26
C LYS A 69 8.80 -12.31 3.61
N ALA A 70 9.68 -11.32 3.64
CA ALA A 70 10.03 -10.62 4.87
C ALA A 70 8.84 -9.83 5.45
N ILE A 71 8.04 -9.19 4.59
CA ILE A 71 6.83 -8.46 4.98
C ILE A 71 5.72 -9.43 5.40
N ASP A 72 5.59 -10.58 4.73
CA ASP A 72 4.60 -11.59 5.08
C ASP A 72 4.86 -12.18 6.47
N GLN A 73 6.14 -12.38 6.80
CA GLN A 73 6.60 -12.92 8.08
C GLN A 73 6.85 -11.85 9.15
N TRP A 74 6.53 -10.58 8.86
CA TRP A 74 6.81 -9.48 9.78
C TRP A 74 5.98 -9.59 11.05
N ASP A 75 6.64 -9.40 12.19
CA ASP A 75 6.06 -9.63 13.51
C ASP A 75 5.30 -8.40 14.02
N ALA A 76 3.99 -8.55 14.15
CA ALA A 76 3.09 -7.54 14.69
C ALA A 76 2.76 -7.75 16.19
N SER A 77 3.45 -8.66 16.90
CA SER A 77 3.10 -9.06 18.28
C SER A 77 3.02 -7.92 19.29
N ASP A 78 3.74 -6.83 19.04
CA ASP A 78 3.78 -5.66 19.92
C ASP A 78 2.54 -4.77 19.79
N TYR A 79 1.65 -5.04 18.82
CA TYR A 79 0.43 -4.28 18.57
C TYR A 79 -0.82 -5.04 19.03
N SER A 80 -1.83 -4.31 19.49
CA SER A 80 -3.10 -4.88 19.96
C SER A 80 -4.30 -4.01 19.60
N GLY A 81 -5.48 -4.63 19.49
CA GLY A 81 -6.74 -3.94 19.24
C GLY A 81 -6.75 -3.22 17.88
N PRO A 82 -7.44 -2.06 17.76
CA PRO A 82 -7.55 -1.34 16.49
C PRO A 82 -6.19 -0.95 15.87
N ARG A 83 -5.17 -0.84 16.72
CA ARG A 83 -3.81 -0.53 16.29
C ARG A 83 -3.20 -1.68 15.49
N LEU A 84 -3.41 -2.93 15.92
CA LEU A 84 -2.98 -4.12 15.18
C LEU A 84 -3.68 -4.19 13.83
N ASP A 85 -5.00 -3.96 13.79
CA ASP A 85 -5.78 -4.01 12.56
C ASP A 85 -5.29 -3.00 11.51
N ILE A 86 -4.92 -1.78 11.92
CA ILE A 86 -4.33 -0.76 11.01
C ILE A 86 -2.97 -1.23 10.47
N VAL A 87 -2.13 -1.81 11.33
CA VAL A 87 -0.81 -2.33 10.93
C VAL A 87 -0.98 -3.44 9.91
N GLU A 88 -1.91 -4.35 10.13
CA GLU A 88 -2.22 -5.42 9.18
C GLU A 88 -2.75 -4.87 7.86
N VAL A 89 -3.64 -3.87 7.88
CA VAL A 89 -4.09 -3.20 6.65
C VAL A 89 -2.89 -2.65 5.86
N TRP A 90 -1.94 -2.01 6.52
CA TRP A 90 -0.73 -1.49 5.88
C TRP A 90 0.19 -2.59 5.34
N ARG A 91 0.50 -3.59 6.17
CA ARG A 91 1.35 -4.73 5.80
C ARG A 91 0.83 -5.43 4.55
N LEU A 92 -0.46 -5.76 4.54
CA LEU A 92 -1.14 -6.39 3.42
C LEU A 92 -1.21 -5.45 2.19
N GLY A 93 -1.43 -4.16 2.39
CA GLY A 93 -1.42 -3.17 1.31
C GLY A 93 -0.06 -3.05 0.62
N ILE A 94 1.04 -3.13 1.37
CA ILE A 94 2.40 -3.13 0.81
C ILE A 94 2.65 -4.42 0.01
N LEU A 95 2.17 -5.58 0.50
CA LEU A 95 2.25 -6.83 -0.27
C LEU A 95 1.49 -6.71 -1.61
N LEU A 96 0.28 -6.13 -1.61
CA LEU A 96 -0.46 -5.90 -2.85
C LEU A 96 0.26 -4.95 -3.81
N TYR A 97 0.88 -3.89 -3.27
CA TYR A 97 1.68 -2.95 -4.04
C TYR A 97 2.87 -3.64 -4.71
N LEU A 98 3.62 -4.44 -3.94
CA LEU A 98 4.74 -5.26 -4.43
C LEU A 98 4.31 -6.22 -5.54
N ILE A 99 3.25 -7.01 -5.31
CA ILE A 99 2.73 -7.97 -6.30
C ILE A 99 2.40 -7.26 -7.61
N ARG A 100 1.74 -6.09 -7.54
CA ARG A 100 1.36 -5.34 -8.74
C ARG A 100 2.57 -4.81 -9.49
N LEU A 101 3.54 -4.21 -8.79
CA LEU A 101 4.70 -3.60 -9.45
C LEU A 101 5.56 -4.62 -10.18
N PHE A 102 5.79 -5.78 -9.56
CA PHE A 102 6.74 -6.76 -10.05
C PHE A 102 6.09 -7.96 -10.75
N GLN A 103 4.76 -8.01 -10.80
CA GLN A 103 3.98 -9.12 -11.39
C GLN A 103 4.52 -10.47 -10.90
N LEU A 104 4.61 -10.62 -9.57
CA LEU A 104 5.23 -11.78 -8.94
C LEU A 104 4.58 -13.09 -9.44
N PRO A 105 5.34 -14.20 -9.52
CA PRO A 105 4.83 -15.47 -10.02
C PRO A 105 3.55 -15.91 -9.31
N GLU A 106 2.62 -16.49 -10.07
CA GLU A 106 1.37 -17.01 -9.52
C GLU A 106 1.63 -17.99 -8.37
N GLY A 107 0.86 -17.86 -7.29
CA GLY A 107 0.99 -18.70 -6.09
C GLY A 107 2.06 -18.25 -5.10
N SER A 108 2.87 -17.23 -5.40
CA SER A 108 3.83 -16.66 -4.43
C SER A 108 3.13 -16.05 -3.22
N LEU A 109 1.99 -15.38 -3.43
CA LEU A 109 1.14 -14.80 -2.40
C LEU A 109 -0.34 -14.94 -2.82
N ASN A 110 -1.24 -15.22 -1.88
CA ASN A 110 -2.66 -15.35 -2.16
C ASN A 110 -3.34 -13.98 -2.21
N THR A 111 -3.31 -13.31 -3.37
CA THR A 111 -3.85 -11.98 -3.60
C THR A 111 -5.31 -11.82 -3.18
N THR A 112 -6.17 -12.80 -3.48
CA THR A 112 -7.59 -12.77 -3.10
C THR A 112 -7.74 -12.74 -1.57
N ASN A 113 -6.96 -13.55 -0.86
CA ASN A 113 -6.96 -13.55 0.60
C ASN A 113 -6.47 -12.21 1.16
N LEU A 114 -5.38 -11.66 0.60
CA LEU A 114 -4.85 -10.34 0.99
C LEU A 114 -5.91 -9.23 0.87
N VAL A 115 -6.59 -9.15 -0.28
CA VAL A 115 -7.67 -8.18 -0.52
C VAL A 115 -8.79 -8.36 0.51
N SER A 116 -9.29 -9.58 0.68
CA SER A 116 -10.37 -9.85 1.64
C SER A 116 -10.00 -9.49 3.08
N SER A 117 -8.76 -9.81 3.48
CA SER A 117 -8.23 -9.52 4.82
C SER A 117 -8.09 -8.02 5.07
N ILE A 118 -7.61 -7.24 4.09
CA ILE A 118 -7.56 -5.77 4.19
C ILE A 118 -8.94 -5.20 4.49
N PHE A 119 -9.97 -5.63 3.75
CA PHE A 119 -11.33 -5.15 3.96
C PHE A 119 -11.93 -5.61 5.28
N GLN A 120 -11.57 -6.80 5.77
CA GLN A 120 -11.98 -7.29 7.09
C GLN A 120 -11.40 -6.41 8.20
N TYR A 121 -10.08 -6.22 8.22
CA TYR A 121 -9.41 -5.38 9.22
C TYR A 121 -9.85 -3.92 9.13
N ALA A 122 -9.95 -3.33 7.94
CA ALA A 122 -10.34 -1.94 7.81
C ALA A 122 -11.75 -1.64 8.33
N ARG A 123 -12.64 -2.63 8.38
CA ARG A 123 -14.01 -2.49 8.90
C ARG A 123 -14.11 -2.55 10.42
N THR A 124 -13.10 -3.07 11.11
CA THR A 124 -13.06 -3.03 12.59
C THR A 124 -12.71 -1.63 13.09
N ILE A 125 -12.11 -0.79 12.24
CA ILE A 125 -11.70 0.57 12.58
C ILE A 125 -12.90 1.52 12.52
N PRO A 126 -13.15 2.30 13.59
CA PRO A 126 -14.24 3.27 13.59
C PRO A 126 -14.07 4.32 12.48
N PRO A 127 -15.13 4.63 11.72
CA PRO A 127 -15.07 5.65 10.69
C PRO A 127 -14.86 7.04 11.31
N ARG A 128 -14.30 7.97 10.52
CA ARG A 128 -14.07 9.38 10.92
C ARG A 128 -13.10 9.57 12.09
N THR A 129 -12.18 8.64 12.25
CA THR A 129 -11.01 8.77 13.13
C THR A 129 -9.79 9.10 12.27
N SER A 130 -8.72 9.64 12.89
CA SER A 130 -7.42 9.82 12.22
C SER A 130 -6.89 8.50 11.63
N TRP A 131 -7.26 7.39 12.27
CA TRP A 131 -6.95 6.03 11.82
C TRP A 131 -7.67 5.65 10.52
N GLY A 132 -8.92 6.07 10.33
CA GLY A 132 -9.64 5.88 9.07
C GLY A 132 -8.93 6.55 7.88
N TYR A 133 -8.30 7.70 8.11
CA TYR A 133 -7.53 8.40 7.07
C TYR A 133 -6.24 7.68 6.72
N SER A 134 -5.59 7.13 7.73
CA SER A 134 -4.31 6.41 7.62
C SER A 134 -4.39 5.22 6.66
N MET A 135 -5.56 4.61 6.50
CA MET A 135 -5.76 3.41 5.68
C MET A 135 -6.10 3.70 4.21
N SER A 136 -6.16 4.97 3.80
CA SER A 136 -6.60 5.34 2.45
C SER A 136 -5.72 4.72 1.36
N TRP A 137 -4.39 4.72 1.54
CA TRP A 137 -3.45 4.17 0.57
C TRP A 137 -3.55 2.63 0.47
N PRO A 138 -3.47 1.85 1.56
CA PRO A 138 -3.68 0.40 1.48
C PRO A 138 -5.03 0.00 0.89
N LEU A 139 -6.10 0.72 1.25
CA LEU A 139 -7.44 0.46 0.72
C LEU A 139 -7.56 0.79 -0.77
N PHE A 140 -6.82 1.79 -1.25
CA PHE A 140 -6.68 2.02 -2.68
C PHE A 140 -5.97 0.84 -3.37
N GLN A 141 -4.87 0.30 -2.79
CA GLN A 141 -4.18 -0.87 -3.35
C GLN A 141 -5.13 -2.08 -3.47
N ALA A 142 -5.93 -2.36 -2.44
CA ALA A 142 -6.93 -3.43 -2.46
C ALA A 142 -8.06 -3.15 -3.44
N GLY A 143 -8.52 -1.90 -3.51
CA GLY A 143 -9.59 -1.46 -4.40
C GLY A 143 -9.29 -1.70 -5.88
N LEU A 144 -8.03 -1.56 -6.29
CA LEU A 144 -7.58 -1.82 -7.66
C LEU A 144 -7.76 -3.28 -8.11
N LEU A 145 -7.90 -4.21 -7.16
CA LEU A 145 -8.00 -5.65 -7.39
C LEU A 145 -9.40 -6.20 -7.09
N LEU A 146 -10.38 -5.33 -6.83
CA LEU A 146 -11.75 -5.76 -6.61
C LEU A 146 -12.38 -6.25 -7.92
N PRO A 147 -12.95 -7.47 -7.95
CA PRO A 147 -13.56 -8.01 -9.16
C PRO A 147 -14.79 -7.18 -9.56
N VAL A 148 -15.19 -7.26 -10.83
CA VAL A 148 -16.32 -6.49 -11.39
C VAL A 148 -17.57 -6.64 -10.52
N GLU A 149 -17.86 -7.87 -10.08
CA GLU A 149 -19.06 -8.24 -9.33
C GLU A 149 -19.09 -7.78 -7.86
N ASP A 150 -17.99 -7.30 -7.29
CA ASP A 150 -17.92 -6.91 -5.87
C ASP A 150 -18.48 -5.50 -5.63
N ALA A 151 -19.77 -5.33 -5.90
CA ALA A 151 -20.47 -4.07 -5.73
C ALA A 151 -20.45 -3.57 -4.27
N GLN A 152 -20.41 -4.50 -3.30
CA GLN A 152 -20.42 -4.19 -1.87
C GLN A 152 -19.11 -3.54 -1.42
N ASN A 153 -17.95 -4.17 -1.68
CA ASN A 153 -16.66 -3.59 -1.28
C ASN A 153 -16.38 -2.30 -2.04
N LYS A 154 -16.74 -2.21 -3.33
CA LYS A 154 -16.60 -0.97 -4.12
C LYS A 154 -17.41 0.18 -3.54
N THR A 155 -18.67 -0.07 -3.17
CA THR A 155 -19.54 0.96 -2.58
C THR A 155 -19.02 1.41 -1.22
N TRP A 156 -18.63 0.46 -0.38
CA TRP A 156 -18.06 0.77 0.92
C TRP A 156 -16.77 1.60 0.81
N LEU A 157 -15.85 1.21 -0.08
CA LEU A 157 -14.59 1.92 -0.30
C LEU A 157 -14.83 3.34 -0.82
N ARG A 158 -15.75 3.48 -1.79
CA ARG A 158 -16.15 4.79 -2.33
C ARG A 158 -16.66 5.71 -1.23
N SER A 159 -17.58 5.22 -0.39
CA SER A 159 -18.11 6.00 0.73
C SER A 159 -17.02 6.39 1.72
N MET A 160 -16.09 5.48 2.02
CA MET A 160 -14.98 5.73 2.94
C MET A 160 -14.05 6.83 2.42
N LEU A 161 -13.57 6.73 1.17
CA LEU A 161 -12.69 7.74 0.56
C LEU A 161 -13.39 9.10 0.41
N TYR A 162 -14.65 9.14 -0.01
CA TYR A 162 -15.38 10.41 -0.07
C TYR A 162 -15.61 11.03 1.30
N ASN A 163 -15.93 10.24 2.33
CA ASN A 163 -16.03 10.75 3.68
C ASN A 163 -14.70 11.36 4.15
N ASN A 164 -13.57 10.72 3.82
CA ASN A 164 -12.24 11.24 4.11
C ASN A 164 -11.97 12.56 3.35
N PHE A 165 -12.36 12.64 2.08
CA PHE A 165 -12.29 13.88 1.30
C PHE A 165 -13.09 15.02 1.95
N TYR A 166 -14.35 14.77 2.32
CA TYR A 166 -15.20 15.80 2.93
C TYR A 166 -14.72 16.23 4.30
N THR A 167 -14.04 15.35 5.04
CA THR A 167 -13.57 15.67 6.39
C THR A 167 -12.21 16.39 6.37
N LEU A 168 -11.29 15.98 5.49
CA LEU A 168 -9.93 16.52 5.44
C LEU A 168 -9.74 17.62 4.39
N GLY A 169 -10.62 17.69 3.38
CA GLY A 169 -10.43 18.56 2.21
C GLY A 169 -9.32 18.09 1.25
N CYS A 170 -8.71 16.92 1.48
CA CYS A 170 -7.59 16.42 0.69
C CYS A 170 -8.04 15.84 -0.66
N LEU A 171 -7.75 16.54 -1.77
CA LEU A 171 -8.16 16.16 -3.12
C LEU A 171 -7.71 14.75 -3.55
N HIS A 172 -6.59 14.26 -3.02
CA HIS A 172 -6.08 12.91 -3.25
C HIS A 172 -7.14 11.81 -3.05
N GLN A 173 -8.00 11.95 -2.04
CA GLN A 173 -9.06 10.99 -1.75
C GLN A 173 -10.10 10.92 -2.89
N LYS A 174 -10.45 12.07 -3.46
CA LYS A 174 -11.35 12.17 -4.61
C LYS A 174 -10.70 11.57 -5.86
N LEU A 175 -9.43 11.90 -6.11
CA LEU A 175 -8.67 11.37 -7.25
C LEU A 175 -8.53 9.84 -7.17
N ALA A 176 -8.34 9.29 -5.96
CA ALA A 176 -8.31 7.85 -5.74
C ALA A 176 -9.63 7.19 -6.15
N VAL A 177 -10.78 7.77 -5.78
CA VAL A 177 -12.09 7.26 -6.22
C VAL A 177 -12.21 7.32 -7.74
N GLU A 178 -11.85 8.45 -8.36
CA GLU A 178 -11.92 8.59 -9.83
C GLU A 178 -11.05 7.56 -10.56
N ALA A 179 -9.84 7.28 -10.05
CA ALA A 179 -8.96 6.25 -10.58
C ALA A 179 -9.56 4.84 -10.42
N LEU A 180 -10.11 4.53 -9.25
CA LEU A 180 -10.79 3.25 -9.00
C LEU A 180 -11.99 3.04 -9.93
N GLU A 181 -12.80 4.07 -10.17
CA GLU A 181 -13.94 3.98 -11.10
C GLU A 181 -13.50 3.70 -12.54
N GLN A 182 -12.37 4.25 -12.97
CA GLN A 182 -11.83 3.97 -14.30
C GLN A 182 -11.39 2.51 -14.41
N VAL A 183 -10.72 1.99 -13.38
CA VAL A 183 -10.28 0.59 -13.31
C VAL A 183 -11.48 -0.35 -13.26
N TRP A 184 -12.49 -0.09 -12.43
CA TRP A 184 -13.66 -0.96 -12.31
C TRP A 184 -14.52 -0.99 -13.58
N LYS A 185 -14.53 0.10 -14.36
CA LYS A 185 -15.25 0.17 -15.65
C LYS A 185 -14.49 -0.49 -16.79
N SER A 186 -13.16 -0.53 -16.74
CA SER A 186 -12.35 -1.11 -17.82
C SER A 186 -12.51 -2.63 -17.91
N GLY A 187 -12.94 -3.28 -16.81
CA GLY A 187 -13.18 -4.73 -16.73
C GLY A 187 -11.94 -5.59 -16.92
N LYS A 188 -10.78 -4.96 -17.15
CA LYS A 188 -9.49 -5.60 -17.09
C LYS A 188 -9.09 -5.58 -15.63
N ASP A 189 -8.58 -6.70 -15.12
CA ASP A 189 -7.60 -6.66 -14.04
C ASP A 189 -6.48 -5.77 -14.59
N CYS A 190 -6.59 -4.47 -14.34
CA CYS A 190 -5.69 -3.50 -14.92
C CYS A 190 -4.34 -3.79 -14.29
N VAL A 191 -3.53 -4.58 -15.01
CA VAL A 191 -2.09 -4.41 -14.98
C VAL A 191 -1.90 -2.97 -15.42
N LEU A 192 -1.88 -2.06 -14.44
CA LEU A 192 -1.49 -0.67 -14.60
C LEU A 192 0.03 -0.66 -14.84
N SER A 193 0.48 -1.38 -15.87
CA SER A 193 1.84 -1.33 -16.44
C SER A 193 2.07 -0.05 -17.22
N ASP A 194 1.14 0.91 -17.13
CA ASP A 194 1.25 2.20 -17.75
C ASP A 194 1.83 3.20 -16.74
N PRO A 195 3.15 3.46 -16.76
CA PRO A 195 3.81 4.36 -15.82
C PRO A 195 3.23 5.78 -15.86
N GLU A 196 2.61 6.22 -16.96
CA GLU A 196 1.94 7.54 -17.03
C GLU A 196 0.70 7.64 -16.12
N PHE A 197 -0.02 6.54 -15.89
CA PHE A 197 -1.13 6.50 -14.94
C PHE A 197 -0.62 6.61 -13.49
N LEU A 198 0.59 6.10 -13.23
CA LEU A 198 1.24 6.13 -11.92
C LEU A 198 1.88 7.49 -11.63
N GLU A 199 2.48 8.15 -12.62
CA GLU A 199 3.19 9.43 -12.43
C GLU A 199 2.26 10.62 -12.21
N GLY A 200 1.03 10.59 -12.72
CA GLY A 200 0.09 11.72 -12.62
C GLY A 200 -0.90 11.67 -11.46
N LYS A 201 -1.14 10.51 -10.84
CA LYS A 201 -2.31 10.30 -9.96
C LYS A 201 -2.08 9.44 -8.71
N LEU A 202 -0.91 8.85 -8.53
CA LEU A 202 -0.69 7.99 -7.36
C LEU A 202 -0.21 8.79 -6.16
N ILE A 203 -1.00 8.62 -5.10
CA ILE A 203 -0.74 9.04 -3.73
C ILE A 203 0.53 8.34 -3.26
N LEU A 204 1.62 9.11 -3.19
CA LEU A 204 2.63 9.02 -2.13
C LEU A 204 2.74 10.42 -1.52
#